data_AF-A0A1K1N9E9-F1
#
_entry.id   AF-A0A1K1N9E9-F1
#
_cell.length_a   1.000
_cell.length_b   1.000
_cell.length_c   1.000
_cell.angle_alpha   90.00
_cell.angle_beta   90.00
_cell.angle_gamma   90.00
#
_symmetry.space_group_name_H-M   'P 1'
#
loop_
_entity.id
_entity.type
_entity.pdbx_description
1 polymer ?
#
loop_
_entity_poly.entity_id
_entity_poly.type
_entity_poly.pdbx_seq_one_letter_code
_entity_poly.pdbx_strand_id
1 'polypeptide(L)'
;MPTSHRISFIHRRRPFATAILALTFGYAHTSLAANLPPHFDVNAKADVASGLQCVVGNATDADGMNARAWVAVEDAKTQKVRWATPVPLAKGWYQNQATHCLVNGKQVQALIQSDTASDASSAQTFVDVASFDMTTGRLLSVAPVVAPGVHGRVSLSVDKDASHFELKNGQPVVTGTWTMLPDRAEETPFTASPSPAGKRGH
;
A
#
# COMPACT_ATOMS: atom_id res chain seq x y z
N MET A 1 -1.32 44.43 82.48
CA MET A 1 -1.44 43.13 83.19
C MET A 1 -1.04 42.02 82.23
N PRO A 2 -0.16 41.10 82.66
CA PRO A 2 0.53 40.13 81.81
C PRO A 2 -0.14 38.74 81.84
N THR A 3 0.13 37.89 80.85
CA THR A 3 0.48 36.47 81.10
C THR A 3 1.11 35.80 79.88
N SER A 4 2.42 35.68 79.99
CA SER A 4 3.36 34.63 79.56
C SER A 4 2.93 33.25 79.04
N HIS A 5 3.77 32.80 78.08
CA HIS A 5 4.46 31.50 77.90
C HIS A 5 3.75 30.26 77.30
N ARG A 6 4.29 29.77 76.15
CA ARG A 6 5.20 28.59 76.00
C ARG A 6 5.35 28.24 74.50
N ILE A 7 6.52 28.44 73.88
CA ILE A 7 7.58 27.45 73.53
C ILE A 7 7.08 26.11 72.98
N SER A 8 7.40 25.81 71.71
CA SER A 8 8.09 24.56 71.30
C SER A 8 8.55 24.60 69.84
N PHE A 9 9.87 24.52 69.67
CA PHE A 9 10.59 24.19 68.43
C PHE A 9 10.38 22.70 68.10
N ILE A 10 10.00 22.36 66.85
CA ILE A 10 10.34 21.04 66.27
C ILE A 10 10.74 21.19 64.79
N HIS A 11 12.03 20.94 64.58
CA HIS A 11 12.73 20.33 63.45
C HIS A 11 12.15 20.34 62.02
N ARG A 12 12.89 21.05 61.15
CA ARG A 12 13.53 20.55 59.91
C ARG A 12 13.28 19.07 59.60
N ARG A 13 12.79 18.79 58.39
CA ARG A 13 13.39 17.83 57.44
C ARG A 13 12.80 18.02 56.04
N ARG A 14 13.63 18.55 55.13
CA ARG A 14 13.44 18.45 53.68
C ARG A 14 13.83 17.03 53.26
N PRO A 15 13.01 16.29 52.50
CA PRO A 15 13.52 15.23 51.65
C PRO A 15 13.87 15.78 50.28
N PHE A 16 15.09 15.44 49.86
CA PHE A 16 15.64 15.63 48.52
C PHE A 16 14.72 14.99 47.47
N ALA A 17 14.34 15.76 46.45
CA ALA A 17 13.77 15.22 45.22
C ALA A 17 14.92 14.81 44.29
N THR A 18 15.16 13.51 44.19
CA THR A 18 16.12 12.91 43.26
C THR A 18 15.55 12.99 41.85
N ALA A 19 16.11 13.84 40.99
CA ALA A 19 15.77 13.90 39.58
C ALA A 19 16.42 12.69 38.86
N ILE A 20 15.58 11.76 38.38
CA ILE A 20 16.03 10.65 37.52
C ILE A 20 16.15 11.20 36.09
N LEU A 21 17.39 11.32 35.62
CA LEU A 21 17.71 11.65 34.23
C LEU A 21 17.37 10.42 33.37
N ALA A 22 16.23 10.46 32.68
CA ALA A 22 15.88 9.43 31.71
C ALA A 22 16.76 9.59 30.46
N LEU A 23 17.80 8.77 30.34
CA LEU A 23 18.57 8.59 29.12
C LEU A 23 17.64 7.99 28.05
N THR A 24 17.13 8.83 27.17
CA THR A 24 16.48 8.39 25.93
C THR A 24 17.56 7.81 25.02
N PHE A 25 17.78 6.51 25.12
CA PHE A 25 18.48 5.76 24.08
C PHE A 25 17.67 5.89 22.79
N GLY A 26 18.11 6.78 21.91
CA GLY A 26 17.62 6.83 20.53
C GLY A 26 17.97 5.51 19.87
N TYR A 27 16.97 4.63 19.72
CA TYR A 27 17.08 3.47 18.85
C TYR A 27 17.23 3.98 17.41
N ALA A 28 18.47 4.15 16.96
CA ALA A 28 18.78 4.24 15.55
C ALA A 28 18.30 2.92 14.92
N HIS A 29 17.11 2.95 14.34
CA HIS A 29 16.64 1.86 13.48
C HIS A 29 17.51 1.89 12.24
N THR A 30 18.61 1.14 12.28
CA THR A 30 19.34 0.75 11.07
C THR A 30 18.38 -0.12 10.26
N SER A 31 17.61 0.52 9.38
CA SER A 31 16.81 -0.18 8.37
C SER A 31 17.80 -0.95 7.51
N LEU A 32 17.85 -2.27 7.70
CA LEU A 32 18.43 -3.16 6.69
C LEU A 32 17.74 -2.83 5.36
N ALA A 33 18.53 -2.72 4.30
CA ALA A 33 17.97 -2.59 2.96
C ALA A 33 17.12 -3.83 2.71
N ALA A 34 15.86 -3.64 2.33
CA ALA A 34 15.08 -4.75 1.81
C ALA A 34 15.66 -5.17 0.45
N ASN A 35 15.34 -6.38 0.00
CA ASN A 35 15.59 -6.81 -1.37
C ASN A 35 14.24 -7.09 -2.03
N LEU A 36 14.19 -6.90 -3.35
CA LEU A 36 13.09 -7.42 -4.16
C LEU A 36 13.14 -8.96 -4.15
N PRO A 37 11.99 -9.63 -4.28
CA PRO A 37 11.96 -11.08 -4.38
C PRO A 37 12.72 -11.58 -5.62
N PRO A 38 13.16 -12.86 -5.65
CA PRO A 38 13.69 -13.46 -6.86
C PRO A 38 12.64 -13.44 -7.98
N HIS A 39 13.10 -13.44 -9.23
CA HIS A 39 12.24 -13.41 -10.43
C HIS A 39 11.24 -12.25 -10.46
N PHE A 40 11.65 -11.10 -9.90
CA PHE A 40 10.84 -9.88 -9.93
C PHE A 40 11.02 -9.13 -11.25
N ASP A 41 9.92 -8.96 -11.97
CA ASP A 41 9.84 -8.14 -13.16
C ASP A 41 9.18 -6.79 -12.84
N VAL A 42 9.87 -5.71 -13.20
CA VAL A 42 9.36 -4.35 -13.03
C VAL A 42 8.32 -4.05 -14.10
N ASN A 43 7.12 -3.67 -13.69
CA ASN A 43 6.05 -3.23 -14.59
C ASN A 43 6.01 -1.71 -14.72
N ALA A 44 6.14 -0.99 -13.60
CA ALA A 44 6.14 0.47 -13.60
C ALA A 44 6.98 1.05 -12.46
N LYS A 45 7.42 2.29 -12.70
CA LYS A 45 8.14 3.13 -11.76
C LYS A 45 7.53 4.52 -11.76
N ALA A 46 7.41 5.12 -10.58
CA ALA A 46 6.94 6.50 -10.45
C ALA A 46 7.76 7.22 -9.38
N ASP A 47 8.24 8.42 -9.71
CA ASP A 47 8.98 9.22 -8.74
C ASP A 47 8.06 9.62 -7.59
N VAL A 48 8.60 9.52 -6.37
CA VAL A 48 7.92 9.91 -5.14
C VAL A 48 8.75 10.95 -4.41
N ALA A 49 8.13 11.63 -3.43
CA ALA A 49 8.78 12.73 -2.72
C ALA A 49 10.13 12.32 -2.10
N SER A 50 11.02 13.31 -1.94
CA SER A 50 12.31 13.15 -1.27
C SER A 50 13.32 12.24 -1.98
N GLY A 51 13.30 12.20 -3.31
CA GLY A 51 14.29 11.46 -4.12
C GLY A 51 14.08 9.95 -4.08
N LEU A 52 12.85 9.52 -3.82
CA LEU A 52 12.46 8.12 -3.79
C LEU A 52 11.69 7.77 -5.04
N GLN A 53 11.56 6.47 -5.29
CA GLN A 53 10.80 5.95 -6.41
C GLN A 53 9.92 4.80 -5.91
N CYS A 54 8.66 4.83 -6.30
CA CYS A 54 7.79 3.67 -6.19
C CYS A 54 8.13 2.73 -7.35
N VAL A 55 8.24 1.45 -7.04
CA VAL A 55 8.45 0.38 -8.02
C VAL A 55 7.37 -0.66 -7.82
N VAL A 56 6.69 -1.03 -8.90
CA VAL A 56 5.69 -2.10 -8.89
C VAL A 56 6.00 -3.13 -9.95
N GLY A 57 5.58 -4.36 -9.66
CA GLY A 57 5.83 -5.48 -10.54
C GLY A 57 5.24 -6.76 -10.01
N ASN A 58 5.75 -7.87 -10.52
CA ASN A 58 5.39 -9.19 -10.06
C ASN A 58 6.61 -10.09 -9.93
N ALA A 59 6.56 -10.99 -8.96
CA ALA A 59 7.47 -12.12 -8.88
C ALA A 59 6.76 -13.36 -9.42
N THR A 60 7.47 -14.15 -10.23
CA THR A 60 6.99 -15.46 -10.69
C THR A 60 7.69 -16.58 -9.93
N ASP A 61 7.18 -17.80 -10.05
CA ASP A 61 7.94 -18.99 -9.71
C ASP A 61 9.00 -19.30 -10.79
N ALA A 62 9.69 -20.42 -10.63
CA ALA A 62 10.85 -20.79 -11.44
C ALA A 62 10.52 -21.08 -12.92
N ASP A 63 9.26 -21.41 -13.25
CA ASP A 63 8.83 -21.65 -14.62
C ASP A 63 8.20 -20.40 -15.28
N GLY A 64 8.19 -19.26 -14.56
CA GLY A 64 7.67 -17.99 -15.07
C GLY A 64 6.16 -17.84 -14.93
N MET A 65 5.50 -18.70 -14.16
CA MET A 65 4.06 -18.72 -13.97
C MET A 65 3.67 -18.11 -12.61
N ASN A 66 2.36 -18.15 -12.32
CA ASN A 66 1.81 -17.83 -11.00
C ASN A 66 2.25 -16.45 -10.47
N ALA A 67 2.16 -15.41 -11.31
CA ALA A 67 2.60 -14.07 -10.95
C ALA A 67 2.00 -13.60 -9.59
N ARG A 68 2.85 -13.00 -8.77
CA ARG A 68 2.49 -12.42 -7.47
C ARG A 68 2.88 -10.96 -7.44
N ALA A 69 1.92 -10.09 -7.15
CA ALA A 69 2.12 -8.65 -7.14
C ALA A 69 3.02 -8.20 -5.98
N TRP A 70 3.95 -7.30 -6.27
CA TRP A 70 4.81 -6.66 -5.27
C TRP A 70 4.88 -5.15 -5.50
N VAL A 71 4.95 -4.43 -4.38
CA VAL A 71 5.13 -2.98 -4.34
C VAL A 71 6.35 -2.69 -3.50
N ALA A 72 7.19 -1.78 -3.96
CA ALA A 72 8.41 -1.37 -3.27
C ALA A 72 8.61 0.14 -3.35
N VAL A 73 9.40 0.65 -2.41
CA VAL A 73 9.99 1.98 -2.50
C VAL A 73 11.49 1.86 -2.43
N GLU A 74 12.17 2.48 -3.39
CA GLU A 74 13.62 2.55 -3.46
C GLU A 74 14.10 3.99 -3.49
N ASP A 75 15.37 4.19 -3.17
CA ASP A 75 16.04 5.46 -3.42
C ASP A 75 16.28 5.61 -4.94
N ALA A 76 15.84 6.72 -5.54
CA ALA A 76 15.84 6.87 -6.99
C ALA A 76 17.26 6.93 -7.60
N LYS A 77 18.28 7.33 -6.82
CA LYS A 77 19.66 7.42 -7.30
C LYS A 77 20.43 6.12 -7.13
N THR A 78 20.27 5.49 -5.97
CA THR A 78 21.05 4.30 -5.59
C THR A 78 20.32 2.99 -5.88
N GLN A 79 19.02 3.05 -6.19
CA GLN A 79 18.12 1.90 -6.34
C GLN A 79 18.11 1.00 -5.09
N LYS A 80 18.52 1.55 -3.95
CA LYS A 80 18.52 0.83 -2.69
C LYS A 80 17.08 0.74 -2.20
N VAL A 81 16.55 -0.47 -2.15
CA VAL A 81 15.18 -0.73 -1.71
C VAL A 81 15.07 -0.46 -0.21
N ARG A 82 14.11 0.40 0.16
CA ARG A 82 13.78 0.71 1.56
C ARG A 82 12.87 -0.34 2.14
N TRP A 83 11.84 -0.70 1.39
CA TRP A 83 10.92 -1.78 1.69
C TRP A 83 10.34 -2.34 0.40
N ALA A 84 9.95 -3.62 0.46
CA ALA A 84 9.19 -4.31 -0.56
C ALA A 84 8.11 -5.15 0.14
N THR A 85 6.88 -5.12 -0.36
CA THR A 85 5.74 -5.78 0.27
C THR A 85 4.89 -6.50 -0.77
N PRO A 86 4.57 -7.80 -0.55
CA PRO A 86 3.69 -8.52 -1.45
C PRO A 86 2.24 -8.05 -1.27
N VAL A 87 1.47 -8.06 -2.36
CA VAL A 87 0.02 -7.82 -2.30
C VAL A 87 -0.70 -9.16 -2.17
N PRO A 88 -1.55 -9.36 -1.14
CA PRO A 88 -2.28 -10.61 -0.97
C PRO A 88 -3.12 -10.95 -2.20
N LEU A 89 -2.99 -12.18 -2.67
CA LEU A 89 -3.88 -12.76 -3.68
C LEU A 89 -5.13 -13.31 -2.98
N ALA A 90 -6.31 -13.01 -3.52
CA ALA A 90 -7.54 -13.56 -2.98
C ALA A 90 -7.57 -15.10 -3.12
N LYS A 91 -8.16 -15.78 -2.13
CA LYS A 91 -8.23 -17.25 -2.13
C LYS A 91 -8.97 -17.75 -3.38
N GLY A 92 -8.35 -18.68 -4.10
CA GLY A 92 -8.92 -19.28 -5.31
C GLY A 92 -8.66 -18.48 -6.59
N TRP A 93 -7.93 -17.36 -6.53
CA TRP A 93 -7.45 -16.68 -7.72
C TRP A 93 -6.10 -17.26 -8.17
N TYR A 94 -5.81 -17.13 -9.46
CA TYR A 94 -4.64 -17.74 -10.07
C TYR A 94 -3.39 -16.87 -9.87
N GLN A 95 -3.49 -15.58 -10.21
CA GLN A 95 -2.37 -14.65 -10.15
C GLN A 95 -2.81 -13.21 -9.89
N ASN A 96 -1.87 -12.39 -9.46
CA ASN A 96 -2.02 -10.94 -9.41
C ASN A 96 -0.72 -10.24 -9.81
N GLN A 97 -0.85 -9.07 -10.43
CA GLN A 97 0.26 -8.24 -10.89
C GLN A 97 0.04 -6.80 -10.45
N ALA A 98 1.09 -6.13 -9.97
CA ALA A 98 1.05 -4.70 -9.73
C ALA A 98 1.56 -3.98 -10.99
N THR A 99 0.72 -3.14 -11.59
CA THR A 99 0.95 -2.61 -12.94
C THR A 99 1.27 -1.12 -12.95
N HIS A 100 0.73 -0.38 -11.98
CA HIS A 100 0.94 1.07 -11.85
C HIS A 100 1.15 1.42 -10.38
N CYS A 101 1.79 2.55 -10.13
CA CYS A 101 1.73 3.16 -8.82
C CYS A 101 1.82 4.68 -8.84
N LEU A 102 1.33 5.27 -7.76
CA LEU A 102 1.32 6.71 -7.51
C LEU A 102 1.47 7.00 -6.01
N VAL A 103 1.59 8.28 -5.70
CA VAL A 103 1.73 8.78 -4.32
C VAL A 103 0.53 9.62 -3.96
N ASN A 104 -0.10 9.30 -2.83
CA ASN A 104 -1.17 10.11 -2.26
C ASN A 104 -0.83 10.48 -0.81
N GLY A 105 -0.31 11.68 -0.60
CA GLY A 105 0.15 12.14 0.70
C GLY A 105 1.25 11.25 1.27
N LYS A 106 0.96 10.53 2.37
CA LYS A 106 1.89 9.60 3.04
C LYS A 106 1.72 8.14 2.59
N GLN A 107 1.03 7.92 1.48
CA GLN A 107 0.73 6.58 0.98
C GLN A 107 1.33 6.38 -0.41
N VAL A 108 1.82 5.17 -0.65
CA VAL A 108 2.01 4.63 -2.00
C VAL A 108 0.76 3.86 -2.34
N GLN A 109 0.19 4.11 -3.51
CA GLN A 109 -0.95 3.35 -4.02
C GLN A 109 -0.51 2.61 -5.27
N ALA A 110 -0.90 1.35 -5.39
CA ALA A 110 -0.59 0.51 -6.53
C ALA A 110 -1.88 -0.06 -7.15
N LEU A 111 -1.92 -0.06 -8.48
CA LEU A 111 -2.98 -0.72 -9.23
C LEU A 111 -2.65 -2.20 -9.40
N ILE A 112 -3.58 -3.06 -9.03
CA ILE A 112 -3.42 -4.50 -9.02
C ILE A 112 -4.41 -5.10 -10.00
N GLN A 113 -3.93 -5.89 -10.96
CA GLN A 113 -4.78 -6.69 -11.86
C GLN A 113 -4.64 -8.15 -11.47
N SER A 114 -5.76 -8.82 -11.21
CA SER A 114 -5.76 -10.21 -10.74
C SER A 114 -6.68 -11.09 -11.56
N ASP A 115 -6.19 -12.27 -11.92
CA ASP A 115 -6.90 -13.21 -12.79
C ASP A 115 -7.37 -14.43 -12.01
N THR A 116 -8.58 -14.90 -12.31
CA THR A 116 -9.13 -16.11 -11.69
C THR A 116 -8.61 -17.42 -12.29
N ALA A 117 -7.99 -17.38 -13.48
CA ALA A 117 -7.49 -18.56 -14.19
C ALA A 117 -6.23 -18.21 -14.98
N SER A 118 -5.46 -19.23 -15.39
CA SER A 118 -4.26 -19.06 -16.22
C SER A 118 -4.59 -18.66 -17.66
N ASP A 119 -5.69 -19.19 -18.20
CA ASP A 119 -6.04 -18.99 -19.61
C ASP A 119 -6.86 -17.73 -19.78
N ALA A 120 -6.37 -16.78 -20.59
CA ALA A 120 -7.01 -15.47 -20.82
C ALA A 120 -8.48 -15.58 -21.27
N SER A 121 -8.85 -16.61 -22.04
CA SER A 121 -10.23 -16.84 -22.49
C SER A 121 -11.20 -17.15 -21.34
N SER A 122 -10.71 -17.79 -20.27
CA SER A 122 -11.51 -18.19 -19.11
C SER A 122 -11.30 -17.31 -17.88
N ALA A 123 -10.21 -16.53 -17.85
CA ALA A 123 -9.85 -15.66 -16.75
C ALA A 123 -10.80 -14.46 -16.63
N GLN A 124 -11.41 -14.31 -15.46
CA GLN A 124 -12.02 -13.04 -15.08
C GLN A 124 -10.95 -12.20 -14.39
N THR A 125 -10.68 -11.02 -14.94
CA THR A 125 -9.72 -10.07 -14.36
C THR A 125 -10.44 -9.06 -13.47
N PHE A 126 -9.95 -8.91 -12.25
CA PHE A 126 -10.38 -7.90 -11.28
C PHE A 126 -9.30 -6.85 -11.11
N VAL A 127 -9.72 -5.61 -10.84
CA VAL A 127 -8.82 -4.48 -10.60
C VAL A 127 -9.02 -3.98 -9.18
N ASP A 128 -7.94 -3.86 -8.43
CA ASP A 128 -7.92 -3.32 -7.07
C ASP A 128 -6.88 -2.19 -6.96
N VAL A 129 -7.08 -1.29 -5.99
CA VAL A 129 -6.04 -0.35 -5.54
C VAL A 129 -5.59 -0.74 -4.14
N ALA A 130 -4.33 -1.15 -4.04
CA ALA A 130 -3.65 -1.43 -2.78
C ALA A 130 -2.94 -0.17 -2.29
N SER A 131 -3.16 0.22 -1.03
CA SER A 131 -2.53 1.40 -0.41
C SER A 131 -1.58 0.96 0.68
N PHE A 132 -0.39 1.55 0.72
CA PHE A 132 0.70 1.22 1.64
C PHE A 132 1.17 2.47 2.36
N ASP A 133 1.61 2.31 3.61
CA ASP A 133 2.32 3.36 4.31
C ASP A 133 3.69 3.61 3.63
N MET A 134 3.94 4.84 3.20
CA MET A 134 5.15 5.22 2.45
C MET A 134 6.45 4.92 3.20
N THR A 135 6.44 4.96 4.53
CA THR A 135 7.66 4.81 5.33
C THR A 135 7.97 3.35 5.64
N THR A 136 6.94 2.58 5.98
CA THR A 136 7.09 1.22 6.51
C THR A 136 6.79 0.13 5.49
N GLY A 137 6.14 0.46 4.38
CA GLY A 137 5.63 -0.53 3.42
C GLY A 137 4.43 -1.32 3.93
N ARG A 138 3.87 -0.97 5.11
CA ARG A 138 2.72 -1.69 5.66
C ARG A 138 1.50 -1.49 4.77
N LEU A 139 0.90 -2.59 4.30
CA LEU A 139 -0.38 -2.57 3.60
C LEU A 139 -1.47 -1.99 4.52
N LEU A 140 -2.14 -0.95 4.05
CA LEU A 140 -3.20 -0.23 4.75
C LEU A 140 -4.59 -0.69 4.30
N SER A 141 -4.77 -0.88 2.99
CA SER A 141 -6.05 -1.29 2.41
C SER A 141 -5.88 -1.89 1.01
N VAL A 142 -6.85 -2.70 0.60
CA VAL A 142 -7.06 -3.15 -0.78
C VAL A 142 -8.51 -2.86 -1.12
N ALA A 143 -8.74 -1.98 -2.09
CA ALA A 143 -10.05 -1.46 -2.45
C ALA A 143 -10.38 -1.82 -3.90
N PRO A 144 -11.53 -2.48 -4.18
CA PRO A 144 -11.87 -2.88 -5.53
C PRO A 144 -12.26 -1.69 -6.38
N VAL A 145 -11.92 -1.76 -7.66
CA VAL A 145 -12.39 -0.85 -8.71
C VAL A 145 -13.54 -1.53 -9.43
N VAL A 146 -14.69 -0.87 -9.48
CA VAL A 146 -15.90 -1.39 -10.13
C VAL A 146 -16.25 -0.47 -11.28
N ALA A 147 -16.34 -1.01 -12.49
CA ALA A 147 -16.80 -0.25 -13.64
C ALA A 147 -18.26 0.18 -13.43
N PRO A 148 -18.59 1.48 -13.56
CA PRO A 148 -19.94 1.98 -13.32
C PRO A 148 -20.91 1.49 -14.39
N GLY A 149 -22.17 1.26 -13.98
CA GLY A 149 -23.24 0.86 -14.91
C GLY A 149 -23.16 -0.59 -15.40
N VAL A 150 -22.23 -1.38 -14.89
CA VAL A 150 -22.10 -2.80 -15.25
C VAL A 150 -23.11 -3.66 -14.49
N HIS A 151 -23.83 -4.49 -15.22
CA HIS A 151 -24.68 -5.55 -14.68
C HIS A 151 -24.18 -6.90 -15.19
N GLY A 152 -23.90 -7.85 -14.28
CA GLY A 152 -23.40 -9.19 -14.64
C GLY A 152 -21.91 -9.37 -14.38
N ARG A 153 -21.34 -10.43 -14.97
CA ARG A 153 -19.92 -10.78 -14.82
C ARG A 153 -19.10 -10.14 -15.93
N VAL A 154 -18.11 -9.35 -15.54
CA VAL A 154 -17.18 -8.70 -16.47
C VAL A 154 -15.74 -9.00 -16.13
N SER A 155 -14.87 -8.88 -17.13
CA SER A 155 -13.42 -8.81 -16.96
C SER A 155 -12.98 -7.36 -17.18
N LEU A 156 -12.19 -6.82 -16.26
CA LEU A 156 -11.61 -5.48 -16.39
C LEU A 156 -10.22 -5.58 -17.04
N SER A 157 -9.83 -4.57 -17.79
CA SER A 157 -8.48 -4.40 -18.32
C SER A 157 -8.02 -2.97 -18.12
N VAL A 158 -6.77 -2.80 -17.70
CA VAL A 158 -6.10 -1.50 -17.64
C VAL A 158 -4.76 -1.62 -18.36
N ASP A 159 -4.60 -0.83 -19.42
CA ASP A 159 -3.36 -0.79 -20.19
C ASP A 159 -2.20 -0.21 -19.38
N LYS A 160 -0.97 -0.47 -19.80
CA LYS A 160 0.27 -0.12 -19.07
C LYS A 160 0.63 1.37 -19.07
N ASP A 161 -0.14 2.21 -19.76
CA ASP A 161 0.12 3.65 -19.80
C ASP A 161 -0.17 4.28 -18.43
N ALA A 162 0.78 5.06 -17.91
CA ALA A 162 0.69 5.68 -16.59
C ALA A 162 -0.53 6.59 -16.41
N SER A 163 -1.09 7.15 -17.49
CA SER A 163 -2.30 7.99 -17.47
C SER A 163 -3.57 7.21 -17.07
N HIS A 164 -3.51 5.88 -17.03
CA HIS A 164 -4.64 5.07 -16.58
C HIS A 164 -4.79 4.98 -15.07
N PHE A 165 -3.81 5.47 -14.29
CA PHE A 165 -3.90 5.51 -12.84
C PHE A 165 -3.35 6.82 -12.28
N GLU A 166 -4.26 7.74 -11.94
CA GLU A 166 -3.92 9.11 -11.56
C GLU A 166 -4.65 9.55 -10.30
N LEU A 167 -4.17 10.64 -9.69
CA LEU A 167 -4.92 11.36 -8.67
C LEU A 167 -5.76 12.46 -9.29
N LYS A 168 -7.07 12.42 -9.05
CA LYS A 168 -7.98 13.54 -9.35
C LYS A 168 -8.60 14.02 -8.05
N ASN A 169 -8.40 15.29 -7.71
CA ASN A 169 -8.86 15.89 -6.46
C ASN A 169 -8.45 15.10 -5.20
N GLY A 170 -7.22 14.56 -5.19
CA GLY A 170 -6.68 13.76 -4.09
C GLY A 170 -7.24 12.34 -3.97
N GLN A 171 -8.03 11.88 -4.94
CA GLN A 171 -8.56 10.51 -4.99
C GLN A 171 -7.96 9.74 -6.17
N PRO A 172 -7.60 8.46 -5.99
CA PRO A 172 -7.21 7.61 -7.10
C PRO A 172 -8.37 7.45 -8.09
N VAL A 173 -8.06 7.62 -9.37
CA VAL A 173 -8.96 7.38 -10.50
C VAL A 173 -8.26 6.42 -11.45
N VAL A 174 -8.99 5.39 -11.84
CA VAL A 174 -8.57 4.35 -12.77
C VAL A 174 -9.38 4.48 -14.05
N THR A 175 -8.70 4.42 -15.18
CA THR A 175 -9.33 4.30 -16.50
C THR A 175 -8.89 3.02 -17.19
N GLY A 176 -9.75 2.45 -18.01
CA GLY A 176 -9.50 1.17 -18.68
C GLY A 176 -10.71 0.72 -19.47
N THR A 177 -10.78 -0.57 -19.79
CA THR A 177 -11.90 -1.19 -20.48
C THR A 177 -12.49 -2.35 -19.68
N TRP A 178 -13.72 -2.72 -19.98
CA TRP A 178 -14.34 -3.95 -19.48
C TRP A 178 -15.02 -4.70 -20.61
N THR A 179 -15.09 -6.02 -20.46
CA THR A 179 -15.76 -6.94 -21.39
C THR A 179 -16.76 -7.81 -20.63
N MET A 180 -17.92 -8.08 -21.25
CA MET A 180 -18.90 -9.02 -20.69
C MET A 180 -18.40 -10.46 -20.82
N LEU A 181 -18.55 -11.26 -19.77
CA LEU A 181 -18.24 -12.69 -19.81
C LEU A 181 -19.51 -13.52 -20.05
N PRO A 182 -19.42 -14.62 -20.84
CA PRO A 182 -18.22 -15.16 -21.50
C PRO A 182 -17.96 -14.59 -22.90
N ASP A 183 -18.85 -13.75 -23.44
CA ASP A 183 -18.88 -13.33 -24.85
C ASP A 183 -17.61 -12.58 -25.29
N ARG A 184 -17.13 -11.65 -24.45
CA ARG A 184 -15.95 -10.80 -24.68
C ARG A 184 -15.91 -10.07 -26.04
N ALA A 185 -17.05 -9.93 -26.72
CA ALA A 185 -17.12 -9.40 -28.08
C ALA A 185 -16.82 -7.89 -28.16
N GLU A 186 -17.14 -7.14 -27.11
CA GLU A 186 -16.99 -5.68 -27.08
C GLU A 186 -16.25 -5.23 -25.83
N GLU A 187 -15.24 -4.36 -26.04
CA GLU A 187 -14.56 -3.63 -24.98
C GLU A 187 -15.24 -2.27 -24.78
N THR A 188 -15.71 -2.02 -23.56
CA THR A 188 -16.33 -0.75 -23.20
C THR A 188 -15.43 0.02 -22.25
N PRO A 189 -15.12 1.31 -22.50
CA PRO A 189 -14.29 2.09 -21.61
C PRO A 189 -14.97 2.36 -20.27
N PHE A 190 -14.18 2.49 -19.21
CA PHE A 190 -14.64 2.95 -17.91
C PHE A 190 -13.70 3.98 -17.28
N THR A 191 -14.25 4.74 -16.35
CA THR A 191 -13.50 5.57 -15.40
C THR A 191 -14.13 5.38 -14.04
N ALA A 192 -13.33 5.02 -13.03
CA ALA A 192 -13.82 4.72 -11.70
C ALA A 192 -12.80 5.06 -10.63
N SER A 193 -13.29 5.40 -9.43
CA SER A 193 -12.46 5.41 -8.23
C SER A 193 -12.63 4.10 -7.47
N PRO A 194 -11.61 3.66 -6.70
CA PRO A 194 -11.74 2.51 -5.82
C PRO A 194 -12.90 2.72 -4.86
N SER A 195 -13.75 1.70 -4.73
CA SER A 195 -14.84 1.74 -3.77
C SER A 195 -14.24 1.75 -2.35
N PRO A 196 -14.71 2.62 -1.44
CA PRO A 196 -14.34 2.53 -0.03
C PRO A 196 -14.51 1.10 0.43
N ALA A 197 -13.60 0.58 1.26
CA ALA A 197 -13.68 -0.79 1.76
C ALA A 197 -15.01 -0.99 2.52
N GLY A 198 -16.05 -1.39 1.80
CA GLY A 198 -17.29 -1.85 2.38
C GLY A 198 -17.00 -3.13 3.13
N LYS A 199 -17.50 -3.26 4.36
CA LYS A 199 -17.52 -4.55 5.06
C LYS A 199 -18.14 -5.56 4.10
N ARG A 200 -17.35 -6.48 3.57
CA ARG A 200 -17.85 -7.54 2.67
C ARG A 200 -18.85 -8.35 3.49
N GLY A 201 -20.14 -8.16 3.21
CA GLY A 201 -21.19 -9.03 3.71
C GLY A 201 -21.00 -10.41 3.07
N HIS A 202 -20.86 -11.42 3.93
CA HIS A 202 -20.92 -12.83 3.56
C HIS A 202 -22.26 -13.19 2.95
#